data_AF-A0A9W7A5E5-F1
#
_entry.id   AF-A0A9W7A5E5-F1
#
_cell.length_a   1.000
_cell.length_b   1.000
_cell.length_c   1.000
_cell.angle_alpha   90.00
_cell.angle_beta   90.00
_cell.angle_gamma   90.00
#
_symmetry.space_group_name_H-M   'P 1'
#
loop_
_entity.id
_entity.type
_entity.pdbx_description
1 polymer ?
#
loop_
_entity_poly.entity_id
_entity_poly.type
_entity_poly.pdbx_seq_one_letter_code
_entity_poly.pdbx_strand_id
1 'polypeptide(L)'
;MSTKACKPPSKPCVPFKHDFNDSFETPFLAYTHLLPIINHLKTLPTLQPDNLTVYDPYYCQGSASHRISQCYSCICINENRDFYADLNGISWPDHDYVVTNPPYSEDHKARCLEAVREKLGTRYGYAVLMPEYVKEKSYYREGVAGGEGREWVDFIVKPEVSYDYDHFEGKGFQRSPFKSAWFCRVRAEDWAAVEGNYVGVEGVTILRGDERAKKRKGPKKRKRKNGESETEKALGGYGRNVRANNEKQRKEAEEKKKRAEQKNEKAGNSGQPNSKYRDEHGKRTKKRF
;
A
#
# COMPACT_ATOMS: atom_id res chain seq x y z
N MET A 1 -55.83 28.66 -8.99
CA MET A 1 -55.45 27.57 -8.07
C MET A 1 -53.93 27.47 -8.10
N SER A 2 -53.26 27.76 -6.98
CA SER A 2 -51.79 27.85 -6.90
C SER A 2 -51.20 26.45 -6.74
N THR A 3 -50.41 26.01 -7.71
CA THR A 3 -49.66 24.75 -7.67
C THR A 3 -48.52 24.90 -6.67
N LYS A 4 -48.69 24.35 -5.46
CA LYS A 4 -47.60 24.20 -4.50
C LYS A 4 -46.54 23.29 -5.11
N ALA A 5 -45.38 23.87 -5.43
CA ALA A 5 -44.18 23.11 -5.76
C ALA A 5 -43.88 22.15 -4.60
N CYS A 6 -43.84 20.86 -4.89
CA CYS A 6 -43.42 19.85 -3.94
C CYS A 6 -41.95 20.13 -3.59
N LYS A 7 -41.63 20.31 -2.30
CA LYS A 7 -40.25 20.46 -1.85
C LYS A 7 -39.42 19.27 -2.36
N PRO A 8 -38.18 19.46 -2.84
CA PRO A 8 -37.30 18.35 -3.17
C PRO A 8 -37.12 17.48 -1.91
N PRO A 9 -36.99 16.15 -2.07
CA PRO A 9 -36.89 15.23 -0.94
C PRO A 9 -35.76 15.67 0.00
N SER A 10 -36.07 15.69 1.30
CA SER A 10 -35.11 15.86 2.38
C SER A 10 -33.97 14.84 2.25
N LYS A 11 -32.72 15.31 2.47
CA LYS A 11 -31.45 14.56 2.57
C LYS A 11 -31.52 13.05 2.26
N PRO A 12 -30.73 12.53 1.30
CA PRO A 12 -30.69 11.09 1.08
C PRO A 12 -30.41 10.36 2.40
N CYS A 13 -31.33 9.47 2.76
CA CYS A 13 -31.26 8.67 3.97
C CYS A 13 -30.20 7.59 3.72
N VAL A 14 -28.97 7.88 4.13
CA VAL A 14 -27.91 6.87 4.18
C VAL A 14 -28.13 5.98 5.41
N PRO A 15 -28.04 4.66 5.28
CA PRO A 15 -28.59 3.75 6.26
C PRO A 15 -27.62 3.48 7.42
N PHE A 16 -26.33 3.81 7.23
CA PHE A 16 -25.29 3.71 8.25
C PHE A 16 -24.60 5.06 8.46
N LYS A 17 -24.10 5.27 9.67
CA LYS A 17 -23.32 6.47 10.03
C LYS A 17 -21.98 6.49 9.28
N HIS A 18 -21.69 7.58 8.58
CA HIS A 18 -20.39 7.88 7.98
C HIS A 18 -20.21 9.40 7.84
N ASP A 19 -18.99 9.85 7.53
CA ASP A 19 -18.72 11.26 7.22
C ASP A 19 -19.38 11.62 5.88
N PHE A 20 -20.10 12.75 5.82
CA PHE A 20 -20.71 13.25 4.59
C PHE A 20 -19.70 13.36 3.44
N ASN A 21 -18.45 13.70 3.74
CA ASN A 21 -17.40 13.83 2.73
C ASN A 21 -16.89 12.50 2.19
N ASP A 22 -17.45 11.36 2.60
CA ASP A 22 -17.15 10.04 2.04
C ASP A 22 -18.25 9.51 1.12
N SER A 23 -19.37 10.22 0.96
CA SER A 23 -20.50 9.80 0.15
C SER A 23 -20.21 9.95 -1.35
N PHE A 24 -19.33 9.09 -1.85
CA PHE A 24 -18.88 9.07 -3.25
C PHE A 24 -19.36 7.83 -3.98
N GLU A 25 -19.89 8.05 -5.18
CA GLU A 25 -20.19 6.97 -6.10
C GLU A 25 -18.91 6.49 -6.81
N THR A 26 -18.73 5.18 -6.90
CA THR A 26 -17.58 4.57 -7.57
C THR A 26 -17.69 4.79 -9.08
N PRO A 27 -16.66 5.38 -9.73
CA PRO A 27 -16.74 5.68 -11.16
C PRO A 27 -16.74 4.42 -12.02
N PHE A 28 -17.39 4.50 -13.19
CA PHE A 28 -17.46 3.42 -14.17
C PHE A 28 -16.08 2.83 -14.51
N LEU A 29 -15.08 3.69 -14.72
CA LEU A 29 -13.70 3.28 -15.01
C LEU A 29 -13.09 2.38 -13.93
N ALA A 30 -13.45 2.58 -12.66
CA ALA A 30 -12.95 1.71 -11.59
C ALA A 30 -13.46 0.28 -11.76
N TYR A 31 -14.73 0.10 -12.12
CA TYR A 31 -15.31 -1.22 -12.37
C TYR A 31 -14.68 -1.90 -13.60
N THR A 32 -14.33 -1.16 -14.66
CA THR A 32 -13.69 -1.78 -15.85
C THR A 32 -12.35 -2.45 -15.53
N HIS A 33 -11.64 -2.00 -14.49
CA HIS A 33 -10.38 -2.62 -14.08
C HIS A 33 -10.55 -3.99 -13.40
N LEU A 34 -11.78 -4.39 -13.06
CA LEU A 34 -12.07 -5.71 -12.49
C LEU A 34 -12.53 -6.73 -13.54
N LEU A 35 -12.66 -6.32 -14.81
CA LEU A 35 -13.09 -7.21 -15.90
C LEU A 35 -12.29 -8.52 -15.98
N PRO A 36 -10.97 -8.58 -15.78
CA PRO A 36 -10.24 -9.85 -15.80
C PRO A 36 -10.76 -10.86 -14.77
N ILE A 37 -11.08 -10.38 -13.56
CA ILE A 37 -11.63 -11.22 -12.50
C ILE A 37 -13.05 -11.66 -12.87
N ILE A 38 -13.91 -10.70 -13.20
CA ILE A 38 -15.33 -10.97 -13.48
C ILE A 38 -15.50 -11.89 -14.69
N ASN A 39 -14.73 -11.68 -15.76
CA ASN A 39 -14.79 -12.53 -16.94
C ASN A 39 -14.31 -13.94 -16.63
N HIS A 40 -13.26 -14.11 -15.83
CA HIS A 40 -12.82 -15.43 -15.39
C HIS A 40 -13.90 -16.16 -14.59
N LEU A 41 -14.49 -15.51 -13.58
CA LEU A 41 -15.53 -16.11 -12.74
C LEU A 41 -16.72 -16.64 -13.56
N LYS A 42 -17.09 -15.97 -14.64
CA LYS A 42 -18.16 -16.42 -15.55
C LYS A 42 -17.81 -17.65 -16.36
N THR A 43 -16.53 -17.99 -16.48
CA THR A 43 -16.10 -19.22 -17.15
C THR A 43 -16.10 -20.43 -16.23
N LEU A 44 -16.24 -20.23 -14.92
CA LEU A 44 -16.20 -21.32 -13.95
C LEU A 44 -17.44 -22.21 -14.11
N PRO A 45 -17.28 -23.55 -14.22
CA PRO A 45 -18.41 -24.47 -14.43
C PRO A 45 -19.48 -24.42 -13.33
N THR A 46 -19.08 -24.00 -12.13
CA THR A 46 -19.95 -23.82 -10.96
C THR A 46 -20.81 -22.56 -11.04
N LEU A 47 -20.52 -21.65 -11.97
CA LEU A 47 -21.25 -20.41 -12.21
C LEU A 47 -21.78 -20.38 -13.63
N GLN A 48 -23.06 -20.06 -13.79
CA GLN A 48 -23.56 -19.67 -15.11
C GLN A 48 -23.28 -18.17 -15.30
N PRO A 49 -22.89 -17.71 -16.50
CA PRO A 49 -22.50 -16.32 -16.74
C PRO A 49 -23.53 -15.29 -16.25
N ASP A 50 -24.82 -15.56 -16.40
CA ASP A 50 -25.92 -14.67 -16.00
C ASP A 50 -26.34 -14.85 -14.52
N ASN A 51 -25.79 -15.85 -13.84
CA ASN A 51 -26.05 -16.14 -12.43
C ASN A 51 -24.97 -15.60 -11.49
N LEU A 52 -23.89 -15.01 -12.01
CA LEU A 52 -22.87 -14.38 -11.18
C LEU A 52 -23.54 -13.29 -10.33
N THR A 53 -23.46 -13.43 -9.01
CA THR A 53 -24.02 -12.46 -8.08
C THR A 53 -22.91 -11.64 -7.42
N VAL A 54 -22.88 -10.35 -7.74
CA VAL A 54 -21.95 -9.36 -7.19
C VAL A 54 -22.64 -8.57 -6.09
N TYR A 55 -22.00 -8.48 -4.93
CA TYR A 55 -22.51 -7.73 -3.78
C TYR A 55 -21.68 -6.47 -3.51
N ASP A 56 -22.35 -5.32 -3.40
CA ASP A 56 -21.81 -4.08 -2.87
C ASP A 56 -22.59 -3.65 -1.61
N PRO A 57 -22.06 -3.90 -0.40
CA PRO A 57 -22.74 -3.58 0.86
C PRO A 57 -22.88 -2.09 1.15
N TYR A 58 -22.09 -1.22 0.50
CA TYR A 58 -22.07 0.20 0.82
C TYR A 58 -22.92 0.99 -0.18
N TYR A 59 -24.15 1.31 0.23
CA TYR A 59 -25.07 2.11 -0.58
C TYR A 59 -24.78 3.61 -0.46
N CYS A 60 -24.69 4.28 -1.62
CA CYS A 60 -24.63 5.75 -1.71
C CYS A 60 -25.96 6.31 -2.25
N GLN A 61 -26.12 6.38 -3.58
CA GLN A 61 -27.36 6.77 -4.27
C GLN A 61 -27.88 5.68 -5.22
N GLY A 62 -27.19 4.53 -5.28
CA GLY A 62 -27.57 3.38 -6.09
C GLY A 62 -26.96 3.34 -7.48
N SER A 63 -26.09 4.30 -7.85
CA SER A 63 -25.47 4.31 -9.18
C SER A 63 -24.50 3.15 -9.39
N ALA A 64 -23.89 2.66 -8.30
CA ALA A 64 -23.06 1.46 -8.27
C ALA A 64 -23.76 0.27 -8.95
N SER A 65 -25.02 -0.03 -8.60
CA SER A 65 -25.77 -1.14 -9.21
C SER A 65 -25.85 -1.04 -10.73
N HIS A 66 -26.20 0.14 -11.25
CA HIS A 66 -26.30 0.41 -12.67
C HIS A 66 -24.94 0.27 -13.37
N ARG A 67 -23.88 0.87 -12.82
CA ARG A 67 -22.52 0.84 -13.39
C ARG A 67 -21.95 -0.58 -13.40
N ILE A 68 -22.16 -1.34 -12.32
CA ILE A 68 -21.76 -2.75 -12.22
C ILE A 68 -22.48 -3.57 -13.28
N SER A 69 -23.81 -3.46 -13.40
CA SER A 69 -24.56 -4.21 -14.42
C SER A 69 -24.24 -3.78 -15.86
N GLN A 70 -23.80 -2.54 -16.08
CA GLN A 70 -23.28 -2.10 -17.39
C GLN A 70 -21.92 -2.70 -17.72
N CYS A 71 -21.04 -2.83 -16.73
CA CYS A 71 -19.72 -3.44 -16.90
C CYS A 71 -19.80 -4.96 -16.98
N TYR A 72 -20.66 -5.57 -16.19
CA TYR A 72 -20.74 -7.00 -15.94
C TYR A 72 -22.16 -7.48 -16.26
N SER A 73 -22.34 -8.42 -17.19
CA SER A 73 -23.62 -9.15 -17.31
C SER A 73 -23.80 -10.04 -16.06
N CYS A 74 -24.28 -9.48 -14.95
CA CYS A 74 -24.37 -10.15 -13.65
C CYS A 74 -25.56 -9.61 -12.85
N ILE A 75 -25.93 -10.33 -11.79
CA ILE A 75 -26.87 -9.85 -10.78
C ILE A 75 -26.07 -8.97 -9.81
N CYS A 76 -26.46 -7.70 -9.67
CA CYS A 76 -25.83 -6.79 -8.71
C CYS A 76 -26.77 -6.53 -7.53
N ILE A 77 -26.27 -6.73 -6.32
CA ILE A 77 -27.00 -6.43 -5.08
C ILE A 77 -26.34 -5.20 -4.43
N ASN A 78 -27.04 -4.06 -4.46
CA ASN A 78 -26.64 -2.82 -3.78
C ASN A 78 -27.90 -2.12 -3.27
N GLU A 79 -28.30 -2.46 -2.04
CA GLU A 79 -29.53 -1.99 -1.42
C GLU A 79 -29.25 -0.96 -0.34
N ASN A 80 -30.19 -0.03 -0.13
CA ASN A 80 -30.08 0.98 0.92
C ASN A 80 -30.29 0.36 2.32
N ARG A 81 -29.28 -0.39 2.79
CA ARG A 81 -29.27 -1.15 4.05
C ARG A 81 -28.07 -0.80 4.91
N ASP A 82 -28.22 -0.91 6.22
CA ASP A 82 -27.11 -0.75 7.15
C ASP A 82 -26.28 -2.04 7.17
N PHE A 83 -25.20 -2.03 6.38
CA PHE A 83 -24.25 -3.14 6.30
C PHE A 83 -23.76 -3.62 7.68
N TYR A 84 -23.53 -2.71 8.62
CA TYR A 84 -23.00 -3.07 9.93
C TYR A 84 -24.06 -3.70 10.82
N ALA A 85 -25.32 -3.28 10.69
CA ALA A 85 -26.43 -3.96 11.33
C ALA A 85 -26.60 -5.38 10.75
N ASP A 86 -26.51 -5.52 9.42
CA ASP A 86 -26.60 -6.80 8.71
C ASP A 86 -25.52 -7.79 9.18
N LEU A 87 -24.29 -7.33 9.41
CA LEU A 87 -23.19 -8.16 9.95
C LEU A 87 -23.46 -8.66 11.38
N ASN A 88 -24.13 -7.86 12.21
CA ASN A 88 -24.44 -8.23 13.60
C ASN A 88 -25.67 -9.15 13.69
N GLY A 89 -26.60 -9.03 12.74
CA GLY A 89 -27.81 -9.84 12.66
C GLY A 89 -27.68 -11.12 11.82
N ILE A 90 -26.53 -11.36 11.19
CA ILE A 90 -26.30 -12.46 10.22
C ILE A 90 -27.35 -12.45 9.10
N SER A 91 -27.61 -11.26 8.53
CA SER A 91 -28.57 -11.08 7.44
C SER A 91 -27.91 -10.32 6.30
N TRP A 92 -27.17 -11.04 5.46
CA TRP A 92 -26.64 -10.52 4.20
C TRP A 92 -27.07 -11.42 3.04
N PRO A 93 -27.19 -10.87 1.83
CA PRO A 93 -27.57 -11.65 0.65
C PRO A 93 -26.52 -12.72 0.35
N ASP A 94 -26.98 -13.86 -0.16
CA ASP A 94 -26.09 -14.85 -0.78
C ASP A 94 -25.46 -14.25 -2.05
N HIS A 95 -24.17 -14.46 -2.23
CA HIS A 95 -23.39 -13.85 -3.30
C HIS A 95 -22.14 -14.67 -3.64
N ASP A 96 -21.57 -14.41 -4.82
CA ASP A 96 -20.39 -15.11 -5.32
C ASP A 96 -19.11 -14.30 -5.07
N TYR A 97 -19.20 -12.98 -5.29
CA TYR A 97 -18.07 -12.06 -5.22
C TYR A 97 -18.50 -10.71 -4.65
N VAL A 98 -17.65 -10.10 -3.83
CA VAL A 98 -17.88 -8.74 -3.31
C VAL A 98 -17.12 -7.74 -4.17
N VAL A 99 -17.79 -6.68 -4.62
CA VAL A 99 -17.15 -5.53 -5.27
C VAL A 99 -17.67 -4.28 -4.59
N THR A 100 -16.79 -3.54 -3.91
CA THR A 100 -17.27 -2.46 -3.04
C THR A 100 -16.27 -1.32 -2.83
N ASN A 101 -16.78 -0.17 -2.40
CA ASN A 101 -16.04 1.04 -2.09
C ASN A 101 -16.53 1.59 -0.73
N PRO A 102 -15.94 1.16 0.40
CA PRO A 102 -16.36 1.61 1.73
C PRO A 102 -16.05 3.09 1.94
N PRO A 103 -16.74 3.76 2.87
CA PRO A 103 -16.31 5.07 3.35
C PRO A 103 -14.85 5.07 3.84
N TYR A 104 -14.16 6.19 3.66
CA TYR A 104 -12.73 6.29 3.95
C TYR A 104 -12.39 7.01 5.25
N SER A 105 -13.37 7.56 5.96
CA SER A 105 -13.25 8.03 7.33
C SER A 105 -13.28 6.86 8.33
N GLU A 106 -13.05 7.20 9.59
CA GLU A 106 -13.15 6.32 10.75
C GLU A 106 -12.49 4.93 10.51
N ASP A 107 -13.15 3.88 11.01
CA ASP A 107 -12.70 2.49 10.96
C ASP A 107 -13.35 1.68 9.82
N HIS A 108 -14.16 2.33 8.96
CA HIS A 108 -14.92 1.69 7.87
C HIS A 108 -14.07 0.76 7.00
N LYS A 109 -12.87 1.19 6.60
CA LYS A 109 -11.91 0.41 5.81
C LYS A 109 -11.49 -0.89 6.51
N ALA A 110 -11.18 -0.81 7.80
CA ALA A 110 -10.74 -1.97 8.58
C ALA A 110 -11.90 -2.95 8.79
N ARG A 111 -13.09 -2.43 9.14
CA ARG A 111 -14.31 -3.23 9.32
C ARG A 111 -14.78 -3.89 8.03
N CYS A 112 -14.69 -3.19 6.89
CA CYS A 112 -14.99 -3.76 5.57
C CYS A 112 -14.06 -4.95 5.27
N LEU A 113 -12.76 -4.78 5.50
CA LEU A 113 -11.77 -5.83 5.27
C LEU A 113 -11.99 -7.06 6.16
N GLU A 114 -12.26 -6.84 7.46
CA GLU A 114 -12.62 -7.93 8.38
C GLU A 114 -13.87 -8.67 7.87
N ALA A 115 -14.91 -7.94 7.48
CA ALA A 115 -16.16 -8.53 7.02
C ALA A 115 -16.00 -9.38 5.76
N VAL A 116 -15.32 -8.87 4.72
CA VAL A 116 -15.12 -9.63 3.46
C VAL A 116 -14.17 -10.82 3.63
N ARG A 117 -13.32 -10.83 4.66
CA ARG A 117 -12.37 -11.93 4.91
C ARG A 117 -12.94 -13.02 5.80
N GLU A 118 -13.77 -12.64 6.78
CA GLU A 118 -14.12 -13.55 7.88
C GLU A 118 -15.62 -13.81 7.99
N LYS A 119 -16.48 -12.88 7.53
CA LYS A 119 -17.93 -12.93 7.83
C LYS A 119 -18.78 -13.24 6.61
N LEU A 120 -18.53 -12.59 5.48
CA LEU A 120 -19.43 -12.66 4.32
C LEU A 120 -19.45 -14.00 3.58
N GLY A 121 -18.53 -14.94 3.90
CA GLY A 121 -18.53 -16.27 3.29
C GLY A 121 -18.32 -16.24 1.77
N THR A 122 -17.51 -15.30 1.26
CA THR A 122 -17.33 -15.08 -0.18
C THR A 122 -16.78 -16.32 -0.86
N ARG A 123 -17.47 -16.84 -1.87
CA ARG A 123 -17.08 -18.09 -2.56
C ARG A 123 -15.85 -17.93 -3.44
N TYR A 124 -15.76 -16.80 -4.14
CA TYR A 124 -14.70 -16.58 -5.12
C TYR A 124 -13.77 -15.40 -4.78
N GLY A 125 -14.07 -14.67 -3.69
CA GLY A 125 -13.24 -13.61 -3.14
C GLY A 125 -13.90 -12.24 -3.15
N TYR A 126 -13.08 -11.18 -3.23
CA TYR A 126 -13.55 -9.80 -3.16
C TYR A 126 -12.63 -8.82 -3.90
N ALA A 127 -13.17 -7.65 -4.24
CA ALA A 127 -12.44 -6.46 -4.63
C ALA A 127 -12.94 -5.26 -3.82
N VAL A 128 -12.06 -4.65 -3.02
CA VAL A 128 -12.39 -3.49 -2.19
C VAL A 128 -11.58 -2.29 -2.67
N LEU A 129 -12.25 -1.22 -3.10
CA LEU A 129 -11.62 0.02 -3.52
C LEU A 129 -11.23 0.83 -2.29
N MET A 130 -9.95 1.13 -2.14
CA MET A 130 -9.46 1.89 -0.98
C MET A 130 -8.27 2.79 -1.35
N PRO A 131 -7.91 3.77 -0.50
CA PRO A 131 -6.70 4.55 -0.69
C PRO A 131 -5.45 3.66 -0.70
N GLU A 132 -4.50 3.94 -1.59
CA GLU A 132 -3.30 3.10 -1.79
C GLU A 132 -2.48 2.93 -0.50
N TYR A 133 -2.50 3.92 0.40
CA TYR A 133 -1.78 3.84 1.67
C TYR A 133 -2.28 2.71 2.60
N VAL A 134 -3.46 2.14 2.35
CA VAL A 134 -4.01 1.03 3.14
C VAL A 134 -3.10 -0.20 3.10
N LYS A 135 -2.35 -0.41 2.01
CA LYS A 135 -1.36 -1.49 1.90
C LYS A 135 -0.26 -1.44 2.98
N GLU A 136 -0.02 -0.27 3.56
CA GLU A 136 0.96 -0.07 4.63
C GLU A 136 0.39 -0.29 6.04
N LYS A 137 -0.93 -0.44 6.18
CA LYS A 137 -1.61 -0.52 7.48
C LYS A 137 -1.56 -1.93 8.05
N SER A 138 -1.43 -2.05 9.36
CA SER A 138 -1.35 -3.33 10.06
C SER A 138 -2.60 -4.18 9.84
N TYR A 139 -3.79 -3.60 10.03
CA TYR A 139 -5.07 -4.30 9.84
C TYR A 139 -5.23 -4.92 8.44
N TYR A 140 -4.62 -4.31 7.43
CA TYR A 140 -4.64 -4.89 6.09
C TYR A 140 -3.61 -6.02 5.99
N ARG A 141 -2.36 -5.73 6.34
CA ARG A 141 -1.19 -6.61 6.19
C ARG A 141 -1.28 -7.89 7.01
N GLU A 142 -1.87 -7.84 8.20
CA GLU A 142 -2.03 -9.01 9.08
C GLU A 142 -2.99 -10.04 8.50
N GLY A 143 -3.99 -9.61 7.72
CA GLY A 143 -4.93 -10.51 7.05
C GLY A 143 -4.59 -10.85 5.60
N VAL A 144 -3.43 -10.41 5.08
CA VAL A 144 -2.94 -10.82 3.75
C VAL A 144 -2.36 -12.23 3.86
N ALA A 145 -2.86 -13.13 3.03
CA ALA A 145 -2.38 -14.49 2.99
C ALA A 145 -1.09 -14.59 2.14
N GLY A 146 0.08 -14.83 2.76
CA GLY A 146 1.35 -15.00 2.04
C GLY A 146 1.92 -16.42 2.10
N GLY A 147 2.17 -17.07 0.98
CA GLY A 147 3.00 -18.30 0.90
C GLY A 147 2.54 -19.30 -0.17
N GLU A 148 3.44 -20.22 -0.55
CA GLU A 148 3.12 -21.40 -1.38
C GLU A 148 2.15 -22.33 -0.64
N GLY A 149 1.18 -22.92 -1.36
CA GLY A 149 0.20 -23.86 -0.80
C GLY A 149 -1.04 -23.24 -0.15
N ARG A 150 -1.36 -21.96 -0.42
CA ARG A 150 -2.56 -21.30 0.12
C ARG A 150 -3.73 -21.35 -0.85
N GLU A 151 -4.94 -21.33 -0.28
CA GLU A 151 -6.22 -21.31 -0.99
C GLU A 151 -6.50 -19.97 -1.70
N TRP A 152 -5.92 -18.87 -1.23
CA TRP A 152 -6.23 -17.51 -1.69
C TRP A 152 -4.98 -16.72 -2.11
N VAL A 153 -5.14 -15.87 -3.11
CA VAL A 153 -4.15 -14.89 -3.57
C VAL A 153 -4.70 -13.48 -3.35
N ASP A 154 -4.00 -12.68 -2.54
CA ASP A 154 -4.26 -11.25 -2.36
C ASP A 154 -3.36 -10.42 -3.29
N PHE A 155 -3.94 -9.42 -3.95
CA PHE A 155 -3.21 -8.55 -4.86
C PHE A 155 -3.83 -7.16 -4.94
N ILE A 156 -3.07 -6.20 -5.45
CA ILE A 156 -3.51 -4.82 -5.66
C ILE A 156 -3.53 -4.54 -7.16
N VAL A 157 -4.66 -4.04 -7.67
CA VAL A 157 -4.77 -3.49 -9.02
C VAL A 157 -4.72 -1.96 -8.93
N LYS A 158 -3.62 -1.38 -9.42
CA LYS A 158 -3.36 0.05 -9.35
C LYS A 158 -3.73 0.71 -10.68
N PRO A 159 -4.67 1.66 -10.72
CA PRO A 159 -5.05 2.32 -11.97
C PRO A 159 -3.91 3.21 -12.49
N GLU A 160 -3.81 3.37 -13.81
CA GLU A 160 -2.86 4.29 -14.44
C GLU A 160 -3.25 5.76 -14.16
N VAL A 161 -4.55 6.03 -14.18
CA VAL A 161 -5.14 7.34 -13.89
C VAL A 161 -5.85 7.32 -12.54
N SER A 162 -5.84 8.46 -11.84
CA SER A 162 -6.67 8.60 -10.63
C SER A 162 -8.15 8.52 -10.98
N TYR A 163 -8.93 7.84 -10.14
CA TYR A 163 -10.38 7.83 -10.26
C TYR A 163 -10.97 9.19 -9.86
N ASP A 164 -11.84 9.72 -10.73
CA ASP A 164 -12.67 10.88 -10.44
C ASP A 164 -14.00 10.40 -9.83
N TYR A 165 -14.32 10.87 -8.62
CA TYR A 165 -15.48 10.39 -7.86
C TYR A 165 -16.61 11.42 -7.91
N ASP A 166 -17.84 10.93 -8.08
CA ASP A 166 -19.02 11.78 -8.05
C ASP A 166 -19.55 11.91 -6.62
N HIS A 167 -19.53 13.12 -6.08
CA HIS A 167 -20.20 13.42 -4.81
C HIS A 167 -21.66 13.78 -5.08
N PHE A 168 -22.58 13.20 -4.32
CA PHE A 168 -24.01 13.28 -4.63
C PHE A 168 -24.62 14.70 -4.64
N GLU A 169 -24.20 15.60 -3.75
CA GLU A 169 -24.68 17.01 -3.78
C GLU A 169 -23.87 17.93 -4.71
N GLY A 170 -22.89 17.41 -5.45
CA GLY A 170 -21.89 18.24 -6.14
C GLY A 170 -21.05 19.10 -5.18
N LYS A 171 -21.17 18.86 -3.87
CA LYS A 171 -20.43 19.52 -2.79
C LYS A 171 -19.42 18.54 -2.22
N GLY A 172 -18.14 18.84 -2.38
CA GLY A 172 -17.05 17.96 -1.99
C GLY A 172 -15.86 18.20 -2.90
N PHE A 173 -14.74 17.54 -2.64
CA PHE A 173 -13.64 17.58 -3.59
C PHE A 173 -14.03 16.77 -4.83
N GLN A 174 -14.05 17.41 -6.01
CA GLN A 174 -14.30 16.73 -7.30
C GLN A 174 -13.29 15.61 -7.58
N ARG A 175 -12.12 15.66 -6.92
CA ARG A 175 -11.09 14.64 -6.98
C ARG A 175 -10.78 14.15 -5.59
N SER A 176 -10.69 12.84 -5.45
CA SER A 176 -10.17 12.23 -4.23
C SER A 176 -8.78 12.79 -3.91
N PRO A 177 -8.50 13.21 -2.66
CA PRO A 177 -7.19 13.74 -2.29
C PRO A 177 -6.11 12.64 -2.22
N PHE A 178 -6.47 11.38 -2.45
CA PHE A 178 -5.58 10.24 -2.44
C PHE A 178 -5.78 9.38 -3.70
N LYS A 179 -4.71 8.71 -4.12
CA LYS A 179 -4.80 7.67 -5.14
C LYS A 179 -5.47 6.44 -4.53
N SER A 180 -6.52 5.97 -5.18
CA SER A 180 -7.21 4.72 -4.80
C SER A 180 -6.73 3.56 -5.67
N ALA A 181 -6.81 2.35 -5.14
CA ALA A 181 -6.50 1.11 -5.84
C ALA A 181 -7.47 0.01 -5.38
N TRP A 182 -7.66 -1.01 -6.22
CA TRP A 182 -8.44 -2.17 -5.82
C TRP A 182 -7.57 -3.13 -5.04
N PHE A 183 -8.05 -3.52 -3.86
CA PHE A 183 -7.48 -4.58 -3.03
C PHE A 183 -8.31 -5.83 -3.27
N CYS A 184 -7.74 -6.75 -4.04
CA CYS A 184 -8.43 -7.91 -4.56
C CYS A 184 -7.98 -9.18 -3.88
N ARG A 185 -8.89 -10.16 -3.87
CA ARG A 185 -8.64 -11.54 -3.49
C ARG A 185 -9.36 -12.47 -4.47
N VAL A 186 -8.66 -13.52 -4.90
CA VAL A 186 -9.22 -14.63 -5.69
C VAL A 186 -8.67 -15.95 -5.17
N ARG A 187 -9.29 -17.08 -5.52
CA ARG A 187 -8.74 -18.40 -5.19
C ARG A 187 -7.41 -18.60 -5.92
N ALA A 188 -6.48 -19.31 -5.29
CA ALA A 188 -5.15 -19.51 -5.85
C ALA A 188 -5.17 -20.27 -7.18
N GLU A 189 -6.11 -21.21 -7.35
CA GLU A 189 -6.33 -21.92 -8.61
C GLU A 189 -6.82 -21.01 -9.76
N ASP A 190 -7.47 -19.90 -9.42
CA ASP A 190 -7.99 -18.93 -10.39
C ASP A 190 -6.96 -17.87 -10.79
N TRP A 191 -5.86 -17.74 -10.04
CA TRP A 191 -4.89 -16.65 -10.21
C TRP A 191 -4.29 -16.57 -11.62
N ALA A 192 -3.89 -17.72 -12.18
CA ALA A 192 -3.24 -17.78 -13.48
C ALA A 192 -4.13 -17.23 -14.61
N ALA A 193 -5.45 -17.33 -14.48
CA ALA A 193 -6.39 -16.82 -15.47
C ALA A 193 -6.59 -15.29 -15.36
N VAL A 194 -6.38 -14.72 -14.18
CA VAL A 194 -6.63 -13.29 -13.93
C VAL A 194 -5.39 -12.40 -14.03
N GLU A 195 -4.17 -12.92 -13.81
CA GLU A 195 -2.94 -12.11 -13.69
C GLU A 195 -2.63 -11.24 -14.93
N GLY A 196 -2.97 -11.69 -16.14
CA GLY A 196 -2.40 -11.16 -17.40
C GLY A 196 -3.26 -10.19 -18.23
N ASN A 197 -4.46 -9.81 -17.79
CA ASN A 197 -5.46 -9.23 -18.71
C ASN A 197 -5.97 -7.82 -18.33
N TYR A 198 -5.26 -7.10 -17.47
CA TYR A 198 -5.70 -5.77 -17.02
C TYR A 198 -5.36 -4.67 -18.03
N VAL A 199 -6.35 -3.83 -18.35
CA VAL A 199 -6.22 -2.67 -19.25
C VAL A 199 -6.42 -1.39 -18.43
N GLY A 200 -5.64 -0.34 -18.71
CA GLY A 200 -5.74 0.96 -18.01
C GLY A 200 -5.18 0.96 -16.58
N VAL A 201 -4.35 -0.03 -16.25
CA VAL A 201 -3.73 -0.18 -14.92
C VAL A 201 -2.22 0.06 -14.99
N GLU A 202 -1.68 0.77 -14.00
CA GLU A 202 -0.23 0.97 -13.82
C GLU A 202 0.47 -0.37 -13.52
N GLY A 203 -0.22 -1.26 -12.82
CA GLY A 203 0.28 -2.60 -12.57
C GLY A 203 -0.55 -3.37 -11.54
N VAL A 204 -0.24 -4.66 -11.48
CA VAL A 204 -0.81 -5.60 -10.50
C VAL A 204 0.30 -6.05 -9.57
N THR A 205 0.08 -5.92 -8.25
CA THR A 205 1.06 -6.30 -7.23
C THR A 205 0.50 -7.42 -6.37
N ILE A 206 1.04 -8.63 -6.48
CA ILE A 206 0.76 -9.72 -5.54
C ILE A 206 1.31 -9.33 -4.17
N LEU A 207 0.52 -9.55 -3.13
CA LEU A 207 0.92 -9.25 -1.77
C LEU A 207 1.35 -10.52 -1.06
N ARG A 208 2.63 -10.56 -0.68
CA ARG A 208 3.19 -11.66 0.10
C ARG A 208 3.25 -11.23 1.58
N GLY A 209 2.55 -11.97 2.44
CA GLY A 209 2.49 -11.73 3.89
C GLY A 209 3.85 -11.58 4.58
N ASP A 210 4.93 -12.11 4.00
CA ASP A 210 6.29 -12.07 4.55
C ASP A 210 7.03 -10.75 4.32
N GLU A 211 6.50 -9.82 3.49
CA GLU A 211 7.14 -8.53 3.24
C GLU A 211 6.97 -7.57 4.44
N ARG A 212 7.46 -7.93 5.63
CA ARG A 212 7.52 -7.06 6.82
C ARG A 212 8.08 -5.69 6.43
N ALA A 213 7.27 -4.65 6.61
CA ALA A 213 7.66 -3.29 6.29
C ALA A 213 8.98 -2.95 7.00
N LYS A 214 9.99 -2.54 6.23
CA LYS A 214 11.16 -1.85 6.80
C LYS A 214 10.63 -0.66 7.58
N LYS A 215 10.73 -0.74 8.92
CA LYS A 215 10.24 0.25 9.90
C LYS A 215 10.46 1.67 9.37
N ARG A 216 9.39 2.46 9.16
CA ARG A 216 9.50 3.84 8.67
C ARG A 216 10.53 4.58 9.52
N LYS A 217 11.49 5.24 8.88
CA LYS A 217 12.45 6.08 9.60
C LYS A 217 11.66 7.17 10.33
N GLY A 218 11.88 7.31 11.64
CA GLY A 218 11.12 8.23 12.48
C GLY A 218 11.17 9.69 12.00
N PRO A 219 10.22 10.55 12.42
CA PRO A 219 10.03 11.92 11.91
C PRO A 219 11.31 12.77 11.88
N LYS A 220 12.19 12.61 12.88
CA LYS A 220 13.49 13.31 12.97
C LYS A 220 14.45 12.95 11.82
N LYS A 221 14.46 11.68 11.38
CA LYS A 221 15.28 11.24 10.23
C LYS A 221 14.72 11.73 8.89
N ARG A 222 13.41 12.00 8.82
CA ARG A 222 12.75 12.54 7.63
C ARG A 222 13.00 14.05 7.47
N LYS A 223 12.98 14.83 8.56
CA LYS A 223 13.36 16.26 8.54
C LYS A 223 14.81 16.48 8.11
N ARG A 224 15.76 15.64 8.56
CA ARG A 224 17.16 15.72 8.12
C ARG A 224 17.32 15.50 6.61
N LYS A 225 16.64 14.49 6.06
CA LYS A 225 16.73 14.17 4.63
C LYS A 225 16.08 15.24 3.74
N ASN A 226 14.97 15.83 4.20
CA ASN A 226 14.32 16.93 3.46
C ASN A 226 15.14 18.24 3.56
N GLY A 227 15.71 18.55 4.73
CA GLY A 227 16.59 19.71 4.89
C GLY A 227 17.88 19.62 4.09
N GLU A 228 18.45 18.42 3.94
CA GLU A 228 19.58 18.16 3.02
C GLU A 228 19.18 18.35 1.55
N SER A 229 17.95 17.99 1.16
CA SER A 229 17.48 18.15 -0.22
C SER A 229 17.12 19.60 -0.58
N GLU A 230 16.67 20.42 0.38
CA GLU A 230 16.38 21.84 0.16
C GLU A 230 17.67 22.66 0.08
N THR A 231 18.67 22.33 0.90
CA THR A 231 20.02 22.95 0.78
C THR A 231 20.72 22.54 -0.52
N GLU A 232 20.56 21.31 -1.00
CA GLU A 232 21.08 20.88 -2.31
C GLU A 232 20.34 21.53 -3.51
N LYS A 233 19.06 21.86 -3.37
CA LYS A 233 18.30 22.59 -4.41
C LYS A 233 18.61 24.09 -4.43
N ALA A 234 18.88 24.70 -3.28
CA ALA A 234 19.22 26.13 -3.19
C ALA A 234 20.63 26.45 -3.72
N LEU A 235 21.56 25.49 -3.70
CA LEU A 235 22.96 25.66 -4.12
C LEU A 235 23.24 25.16 -5.55
N GLY A 236 22.28 25.30 -6.46
CA GLY A 236 22.25 24.74 -7.81
C GLY A 236 23.63 24.48 -8.43
N GLY A 237 23.91 23.21 -8.77
CA GLY A 237 25.13 22.74 -9.46
C GLY A 237 26.47 22.90 -8.71
N TYR A 238 26.66 24.01 -8.00
CA TYR A 238 27.91 24.41 -7.36
C TYR A 238 28.20 23.56 -6.11
N GLY A 239 27.18 23.24 -5.31
CA GLY A 239 27.35 22.43 -4.09
C GLY A 239 27.80 20.98 -4.36
N ARG A 240 27.43 20.42 -5.52
CA ARG A 240 27.79 19.04 -5.90
C ARG A 240 29.29 18.93 -6.23
N ASN A 241 29.86 19.95 -6.86
CA ASN A 241 31.30 20.01 -7.17
C ASN A 241 32.16 20.23 -5.92
N VAL A 242 31.70 21.05 -4.97
CA VAL A 242 32.42 21.28 -3.70
C VAL A 242 32.48 20.01 -2.85
N ARG A 243 31.39 19.23 -2.80
CA ARG A 243 31.33 17.99 -2.01
C ARG A 243 32.22 16.90 -2.60
N ALA A 244 32.22 16.74 -3.93
CA ALA A 244 33.11 15.82 -4.63
C ALA A 244 34.59 16.19 -4.46
N ASN A 245 34.93 17.48 -4.54
CA ASN A 245 36.30 17.95 -4.29
C ASN A 245 36.74 17.72 -2.84
N ASN A 246 35.87 17.99 -1.86
CA ASN A 246 36.20 17.77 -0.45
C ASN A 246 36.37 16.28 -0.10
N GLU A 247 35.57 15.39 -0.71
CA GLU A 247 35.71 13.95 -0.51
C GLU A 247 37.00 13.42 -1.15
N LYS A 248 37.35 13.92 -2.35
CA LYS A 248 38.62 13.61 -3.02
C LYS A 248 39.82 14.08 -2.19
N GLN A 249 39.79 15.32 -1.69
CA GLN A 249 40.85 15.86 -0.83
C GLN A 249 41.00 15.08 0.48
N ARG A 250 39.89 14.64 1.09
CA ARG A 250 39.94 13.78 2.30
C ARG A 250 40.59 12.43 2.03
N LYS A 251 40.25 11.78 0.91
CA LYS A 251 40.86 10.49 0.53
C LYS A 251 42.35 10.65 0.24
N GLU A 252 42.75 11.71 -0.46
CA GLU A 252 44.16 12.02 -0.72
C GLU A 252 44.94 12.33 0.57
N ALA A 253 44.33 13.03 1.54
CA ALA A 253 44.94 13.32 2.83
C ALA A 253 45.11 12.06 3.69
N GLU A 254 44.10 11.17 3.73
CA GLU A 254 44.22 9.88 4.41
C GLU A 254 45.28 8.98 3.78
N GLU A 255 45.38 8.96 2.46
CA GLU A 255 46.39 8.17 1.76
C GLU A 255 47.80 8.71 2.00
N LYS A 256 47.99 10.03 2.00
CA LYS A 256 49.26 10.68 2.39
C LYS A 256 49.64 10.36 3.83
N LYS A 257 48.68 10.39 4.76
CA LYS A 257 48.92 10.04 6.16
C LYS A 257 49.37 8.58 6.31
N LYS A 258 48.69 7.64 5.65
CA LYS A 258 49.08 6.22 5.64
C LYS A 258 50.48 6.00 5.05
N ARG A 259 50.84 6.71 3.97
CA ARG A 259 52.19 6.63 3.38
C ARG A 259 53.27 7.20 4.30
N ALA A 260 52.96 8.24 5.08
CA ALA A 260 53.89 8.81 6.06
C ALA A 260 54.12 7.86 7.25
N GLU A 261 53.05 7.24 7.77
CA GLU A 261 53.11 6.25 8.84
C GLU A 261 53.96 5.03 8.43
N GLN A 262 53.78 4.50 7.22
CA GLN A 262 54.60 3.40 6.69
C GLN A 262 56.08 3.75 6.49
N LYS A 263 56.41 5.02 6.21
CA LYS A 263 57.81 5.47 6.11
C LYS A 263 58.48 5.57 7.48
N ASN A 264 57.75 6.00 8.51
CA ASN A 264 58.27 6.05 9.89
C ASN A 264 58.48 4.64 10.47
N GLU A 265 57.61 3.67 10.17
CA GLU A 265 57.81 2.27 10.58
C GLU A 265 59.06 1.64 9.94
N LYS A 266 59.39 2.01 8.69
CA LYS A 266 60.62 1.54 8.03
C LYS A 266 61.90 2.24 8.52
N ALA A 267 61.80 3.45 9.06
CA ALA A 267 62.92 4.18 9.64
C ALA A 267 63.18 3.83 11.13
N GLY A 268 62.19 3.26 11.83
CA GLY A 268 62.30 2.84 13.24
C GLY A 268 63.03 1.51 13.48
N ASN A 269 63.50 0.82 12.42
CA ASN A 269 64.16 -0.47 12.51
C ASN A 269 65.67 -0.41 12.16
N SER A 270 66.34 0.70 12.52
CA SER A 270 67.80 0.75 12.63
C SER A 270 68.19 0.50 14.09
N GLY A 271 68.89 -0.61 14.34
CA GLY A 271 69.06 -1.24 15.65
C GLY A 271 69.55 -0.33 16.78
N GLN A 272 68.91 -0.47 17.94
CA GLN A 272 69.52 -0.09 19.21
C GLN A 272 70.62 -1.12 19.57
N PRO A 273 71.84 -0.67 19.92
CA PRO A 273 72.93 -1.57 20.28
C PRO A 273 72.64 -2.30 21.60
N ASN A 274 72.80 -3.62 21.58
CA ASN A 274 72.66 -4.51 22.73
C ASN A 274 73.57 -4.08 23.89
N SER A 275 72.97 -3.61 24.97
CA SER A 275 73.61 -3.36 26.27
C SER A 275 74.03 -4.70 26.89
N LYS A 276 75.34 -4.96 26.93
CA LYS A 276 76.02 -6.22 27.32
C LYS A 276 75.89 -6.68 28.79
N TYR A 277 74.99 -6.13 29.61
CA TYR A 277 74.98 -6.38 31.06
C TYR A 277 73.59 -6.62 31.67
N ARG A 278 72.81 -7.53 31.07
CA ARG A 278 71.61 -8.10 31.70
C ARG A 278 71.63 -9.62 31.56
N ASP A 279 71.20 -10.31 32.59
CA ASP A 279 70.99 -11.76 32.56
C ASP A 279 69.68 -12.13 31.83
N GLU A 280 69.46 -13.44 31.67
CA GLU A 280 68.34 -14.07 30.96
C GLU A 280 66.97 -13.73 31.57
N HIS A 281 66.94 -13.15 32.78
CA HIS A 281 65.75 -12.68 33.47
C HIS A 281 65.67 -11.15 33.53
N GLY A 282 66.49 -10.45 32.76
CA GLY A 282 66.46 -9.00 32.60
C GLY A 282 67.01 -8.20 33.78
N LYS A 283 67.66 -8.85 34.76
CA LYS A 283 68.29 -8.18 35.91
C LYS A 283 69.71 -7.72 35.56
N ARG A 284 70.06 -6.54 36.07
CA ARG A 284 71.35 -5.87 35.83
C ARG A 284 72.39 -6.45 36.78
N THR A 285 73.34 -7.23 36.26
CA THR A 285 74.41 -7.83 37.07
C THR A 285 75.51 -6.80 37.33
N LYS A 286 75.68 -6.37 38.59
CA LYS A 286 76.81 -5.52 39.01
C LYS A 286 77.99 -6.42 39.33
N LYS A 287 79.08 -6.36 38.56
CA LYS A 287 80.38 -6.88 38.98
C LYS A 287 81.20 -5.73 39.54
N ARG A 288 81.44 -5.75 40.86
CA ARG A 288 82.45 -4.93 41.54
C ARG A 288 83.84 -5.47 41.16
N PHE A 289 84.74 -4.58 40.78
CA PHE A 289 86.13 -4.65 41.23
C PHE A 289 86.26 -3.65 42.38
#